data_AF-A0A524EPW9-F1
#
_entry.id   AF-A0A524EPW9-F1
#
_cell.length_a   1.000
_cell.length_b   1.000
_cell.length_c   1.000
_cell.angle_alpha   90.00
_cell.angle_beta   90.00
_cell.angle_gamma   90.00
#
_symmetry.space_group_name_H-M   'P 1'
#
loop_
_entity.id
_entity.type
_entity.pdbx_description
1 polymer ?
#
loop_
_entity_poly.entity_id
_entity_poly.type
_entity_poly.pdbx_seq_one_letter_code
_entity_poly.pdbx_strand_id
1 'polypeptide(L)'
;MGRRKRKQPTYKRVKKVPKIFTCPNCGEKSVKVENIRRSAIATVKCGNCGLTKEVIVNSISEPVDAFGDFIDIYYADQELQRLEKRVEKLKKDNEWGELALSYAILSDICRAKAAEELENEEGVDMEEVERWKLKAEKYKKLEKDAIGQLDTLELEKGIKTDEESLFSEVDGSDMKKEKKIDDIFDDPGFLEF
;
A
#
# COMPACT_ATOMS: atom_id res chain seq x y z
N MET A 1 -23.78 23.64 57.60
CA MET A 1 -24.01 23.72 56.13
C MET A 1 -22.67 23.61 55.42
N GLY A 2 -22.28 22.40 54.99
CA GLY A 2 -20.98 22.19 54.31
C GLY A 2 -21.08 22.50 52.82
N ARG A 3 -20.37 23.53 52.34
CA ARG A 3 -20.25 23.84 50.91
C ARG A 3 -19.60 22.64 50.20
N ARG A 4 -20.35 21.94 49.33
CA ARG A 4 -19.77 20.95 48.41
C ARG A 4 -18.73 21.64 47.53
N LYS A 5 -17.46 21.23 47.63
CA LYS A 5 -16.39 21.66 46.72
C LYS A 5 -16.78 21.27 45.30
N ARG A 6 -16.94 22.25 44.42
CA ARG A 6 -17.21 22.05 42.99
C ARG A 6 -15.97 21.38 42.39
N LYS A 7 -16.13 20.18 41.81
CA LYS A 7 -15.03 19.51 41.10
C LYS A 7 -14.56 20.42 39.95
N GLN A 8 -13.28 20.75 39.93
CA GLN A 8 -12.69 21.45 38.78
C GLN A 8 -12.72 20.51 37.57
N PRO A 9 -13.19 20.98 36.40
CA PRO A 9 -13.14 20.18 35.19
C PRO A 9 -11.67 19.98 34.80
N THR A 10 -11.22 18.73 34.77
CA THR A 10 -9.90 18.37 34.25
C THR A 10 -9.94 18.42 32.73
N TYR A 11 -9.26 19.39 32.12
CA TYR A 11 -9.11 19.47 30.67
C TYR A 11 -8.26 18.29 30.17
N LYS A 12 -8.82 17.47 29.29
CA LYS A 12 -8.06 16.42 28.60
C LYS A 12 -7.09 17.09 27.63
N ARG A 13 -5.80 16.73 27.69
CA ARG A 13 -4.82 17.21 26.71
C ARG A 13 -5.18 16.66 25.33
N VAL A 14 -5.27 17.55 24.34
CA VAL A 14 -5.45 17.17 22.94
C VAL A 14 -4.18 16.47 22.48
N LYS A 15 -4.32 15.26 21.92
CA LYS A 15 -3.21 14.51 21.33
C LYS A 15 -2.70 15.29 20.10
N LYS A 16 -1.39 15.45 19.99
CA LYS A 16 -0.74 16.11 18.85
C LYS A 16 -0.07 15.05 17.99
N VAL A 17 -0.10 15.26 16.68
CA VAL A 17 0.68 14.46 15.73
C VAL A 17 2.18 14.56 16.04
N PRO A 18 2.93 13.44 15.97
CA PRO A 18 4.36 13.44 16.19
C PRO A 18 5.08 14.22 15.08
N LYS A 19 6.21 14.84 15.44
CA LYS A 19 7.07 15.58 14.49
C LYS A 19 8.37 14.84 14.17
N ILE A 20 8.63 13.74 14.87
CA ILE A 20 9.84 12.94 14.77
C ILE A 20 9.41 11.51 14.51
N PHE A 21 9.94 10.90 13.46
CA PHE A 21 9.58 9.57 13.00
C PHE A 21 10.76 8.60 13.09
N THR A 22 10.45 7.30 13.04
CA THR A 22 11.41 6.19 13.01
C THR A 22 11.99 6.02 11.61
N CYS A 23 13.31 5.95 11.49
CA CYS A 23 13.95 5.71 10.21
C CYS A 23 13.82 4.24 9.79
N PRO A 24 13.42 3.93 8.55
CA PRO A 24 13.31 2.55 8.05
C PRO A 24 14.67 1.86 7.89
N ASN A 25 15.76 2.62 7.74
CA ASN A 25 17.11 2.07 7.55
C ASN A 25 17.83 1.78 8.88
N CYS A 26 17.83 2.74 9.82
CA CYS A 26 18.58 2.60 11.08
C CYS A 26 17.72 2.29 12.32
N GLY A 27 16.39 2.30 12.20
CA GLY A 27 15.47 2.02 13.32
C GLY A 27 15.37 3.12 14.39
N GLU A 28 16.18 4.18 14.30
CA GLU A 28 16.18 5.28 15.28
C GLU A 28 15.11 6.34 15.00
N LYS A 29 14.60 6.97 16.07
CA LYS A 29 13.62 8.07 16.02
C LYS A 29 14.30 9.41 15.72
N SER A 30 14.85 9.55 14.52
CA SER A 30 15.67 10.69 14.11
C SER A 30 15.25 11.33 12.79
N VAL A 31 14.11 10.94 12.21
CA VAL A 31 13.62 11.51 10.95
C VAL A 31 12.86 12.81 11.22
N LYS A 32 13.26 13.87 10.51
CA LYS A 32 12.62 15.19 10.52
C LYS A 32 12.19 15.58 9.12
N VAL A 33 11.03 16.22 9.02
CA VAL A 33 10.49 16.76 7.77
C VAL A 33 10.63 18.27 7.78
N GLU A 34 11.28 18.82 6.75
CA GLU A 34 11.51 20.24 6.55
C GLU A 34 10.67 20.75 5.36
N ASN A 35 10.39 22.08 5.35
CA ASN A 35 9.82 22.83 4.21
C ASN A 35 8.34 22.61 3.78
N ILE A 36 7.50 21.91 4.54
CA ILE A 36 6.08 21.62 4.21
C ILE A 36 5.23 22.85 3.79
N ARG A 37 5.46 24.02 4.39
CA ARG A 37 4.60 25.21 4.18
C ARG A 37 5.16 26.25 3.20
N ARG A 38 6.39 26.07 2.72
CA ARG A 38 7.10 27.11 1.93
C ARG A 38 7.21 26.75 0.46
N SER A 39 7.20 25.46 0.14
CA SER A 39 7.39 24.91 -1.20
C SER A 39 6.42 23.75 -1.39
N ALA A 40 6.14 23.40 -2.64
CA ALA A 40 5.43 22.17 -3.00
C ALA A 40 6.30 20.91 -2.78
N ILE A 41 7.51 21.07 -2.24
CA ILE A 41 8.49 20.02 -2.01
C ILE A 41 8.86 20.06 -0.52
N ALA A 42 8.72 18.91 0.16
CA ALA A 42 9.21 18.67 1.51
C ALA A 42 10.48 17.83 1.45
N THR A 43 11.42 18.12 2.35
CA THR A 43 12.67 17.36 2.46
C THR A 43 12.62 16.53 3.73
N VAL A 44 12.71 15.21 3.59
CA VAL A 44 12.73 14.26 4.70
C VAL A 44 14.18 13.89 4.96
N LYS A 45 14.67 14.16 6.17
CA LYS A 45 16.07 13.93 6.55
C LYS A 45 16.18 13.11 7.83
N CYS A 46 17.01 12.08 7.81
CA CYS A 46 17.36 11.30 9.00
C CYS A 46 18.66 11.84 9.63
N GLY A 47 18.58 12.24 10.91
CA GLY A 47 19.73 12.77 11.64
C GLY A 47 20.79 11.73 12.05
N ASN A 48 20.49 10.43 12.00
CA ASN A 48 21.44 9.37 12.40
C ASN A 48 22.19 8.80 11.19
N CYS A 49 21.46 8.29 10.19
CA CYS A 49 22.06 7.65 9.02
C CYS A 49 22.29 8.59 7.82
N GLY A 50 21.84 9.85 7.89
CA GLY A 50 22.02 10.83 6.82
C GLY A 50 21.15 10.64 5.58
N LEU A 51 20.13 9.76 5.63
CA LEU A 51 19.19 9.59 4.51
C LEU A 51 18.42 10.88 4.26
N THR A 52 18.42 11.32 3.00
CA THR A 52 17.68 12.51 2.55
C THR A 52 16.90 12.18 1.29
N LYS A 53 15.61 12.49 1.28
CA LYS A 53 14.73 12.36 0.11
C LYS A 53 13.82 13.58 0.02
N GLU A 54 13.50 13.95 -1.21
CA GLU A 54 12.56 15.02 -1.52
C GLU A 54 11.23 14.39 -1.90
N VAL A 55 10.13 14.98 -1.41
CA VAL A 55 8.78 14.47 -1.61
C VAL A 55 7.87 15.62 -1.97
N ILE A 56 7.00 15.41 -2.97
CA ILE A 56 6.00 16.40 -3.38
C ILE A 56 4.88 16.43 -2.35
N VAL A 57 4.58 17.62 -1.83
CA VAL A 57 3.59 17.82 -0.78
C VAL A 57 2.59 18.93 -1.13
N ASN A 58 1.33 18.70 -0.76
CA ASN A 58 0.27 19.68 -0.91
C ASN A 58 0.22 20.66 0.27
N SER A 59 -0.41 21.82 0.10
CA SER A 59 -0.52 22.85 1.15
C SER A 59 -1.29 22.42 2.41
N ILE A 60 -2.12 21.38 2.30
CA ILE A 60 -2.92 20.80 3.39
C ILE A 60 -2.15 19.67 4.11
N SER A 61 -1.08 19.17 3.50
CA SER A 61 -0.34 18.01 4.02
C SER A 61 0.30 18.29 5.39
N GLU A 62 0.30 17.24 6.21
CA GLU A 62 0.96 17.20 7.49
C GLU A 62 2.35 16.54 7.37
N PRO A 63 3.27 16.75 8.34
CA PRO A 63 4.57 16.06 8.35
C PRO A 63 4.45 14.54 8.36
N VAL A 64 3.30 14.01 8.79
CA VAL A 64 3.00 12.57 8.78
C VAL A 64 2.81 12.08 7.36
N ASP A 65 2.13 12.84 6.51
CA ASP A 65 1.83 12.46 5.13
C ASP A 65 3.13 12.37 4.32
N ALA A 66 3.99 13.41 4.41
CA ALA A 66 5.29 13.42 3.76
C ALA A 66 6.22 12.28 4.20
N PHE A 67 6.08 11.83 5.45
CA PHE A 67 6.81 10.66 5.95
C PHE A 67 6.23 9.35 5.43
N GLY A 68 4.90 9.28 5.24
CA GLY A 68 4.24 8.15 4.58
C GLY A 68 4.72 7.96 3.15
N ASP A 69 4.69 9.04 2.37
CA ASP A 69 5.18 9.02 0.98
C ASP A 69 6.66 8.61 0.91
N PHE A 70 7.48 9.06 1.87
CA PHE A 70 8.88 8.64 1.98
C PHE A 70 9.04 7.12 2.24
N ILE A 71 8.19 6.54 3.09
CA ILE A 71 8.18 5.09 3.35
C ILE A 71 7.79 4.34 2.08
N ASP A 72 6.75 4.80 1.38
CA ASP A 72 6.24 4.13 0.19
C ASP A 72 7.30 4.09 -0.92
N ILE A 73 8.03 5.20 -1.11
CA ILE A 73 9.18 5.26 -2.03
C ILE A 73 10.30 4.31 -1.57
N TYR A 74 10.65 4.33 -0.28
CA TYR A 74 11.75 3.51 0.26
C TYR A 74 11.49 2.00 0.09
N TYR A 75 10.25 1.55 0.29
CA TYR A 75 9.89 0.14 0.20
C TYR A 75 9.37 -0.30 -1.17
N ALA A 76 9.28 0.60 -2.16
CA ALA A 76 8.76 0.28 -3.48
C ALA A 76 9.47 -0.91 -4.15
N ASP A 77 10.80 -1.00 -4.01
CA ASP A 77 11.60 -2.13 -4.54
C ASP A 77 11.26 -3.46 -3.87
N GLN A 78 11.13 -3.45 -2.55
CA GLN A 78 10.81 -4.64 -1.78
C GLN A 78 9.38 -5.11 -2.10
N GLU A 79 8.44 -4.17 -2.25
CA GLU A 79 7.06 -4.47 -2.59
C GLU A 79 6.93 -5.03 -4.01
N LEU A 80 7.69 -4.53 -4.99
CA LEU A 80 7.76 -5.14 -6.32
C LEU A 80 8.18 -6.60 -6.26
N GLN A 81 9.27 -6.91 -5.54
CA GLN A 81 9.76 -8.28 -5.41
C GLN A 81 8.74 -9.19 -4.71
N ARG A 82 8.06 -8.67 -3.68
CA ARG A 82 7.04 -9.41 -2.93
C ARG A 82 5.83 -9.72 -3.83
N LEU A 83 5.34 -8.72 -4.56
CA LEU A 83 4.21 -8.85 -5.46
C LEU A 83 4.52 -9.80 -6.62
N GLU A 84 5.72 -9.76 -7.20
CA GLU A 84 6.13 -10.70 -8.25
C GLU A 84 6.08 -12.15 -7.76
N LYS A 85 6.62 -12.44 -6.56
CA LYS A 85 6.51 -13.77 -5.94
C LYS A 85 5.07 -14.16 -5.65
N ARG A 86 4.23 -13.21 -5.20
CA ARG A 86 2.82 -13.46 -4.94
C ARG A 86 2.06 -13.78 -6.22
N VAL A 87 2.30 -13.03 -7.30
CA VAL A 87 1.72 -13.28 -8.63
C VAL A 87 2.02 -14.70 -9.10
N GLU A 88 3.25 -15.20 -8.91
CA GLU A 88 3.60 -16.57 -9.27
C GLU A 88 2.81 -17.62 -8.49
N LYS A 89 2.53 -17.37 -7.21
CA LYS A 89 1.69 -18.26 -6.38
C LYS A 89 0.22 -18.20 -6.83
N LEU A 90 -0.34 -17.00 -6.96
CA LEU A 90 -1.73 -16.78 -7.36
C LEU A 90 -2.04 -17.37 -8.75
N LYS A 91 -1.07 -17.34 -9.68
CA LYS A 91 -1.16 -18.00 -10.98
C LYS A 91 -1.33 -19.51 -10.88
N LYS A 92 -0.70 -20.15 -9.89
CA LYS A 92 -0.82 -21.60 -9.66
C LYS A 92 -2.17 -21.95 -9.06
N ASP A 93 -2.66 -21.08 -8.17
CA ASP A 93 -3.90 -21.29 -7.42
C ASP A 93 -5.16 -20.85 -8.21
N ASN A 94 -4.99 -20.24 -9.39
CA ASN A 94 -6.05 -19.69 -10.24
C ASN A 94 -6.96 -18.66 -9.52
N GLU A 95 -6.39 -17.91 -8.57
CA GLU A 95 -7.10 -16.83 -7.86
C GLU A 95 -7.05 -15.53 -8.68
N TRP A 96 -7.89 -15.44 -9.74
CA TRP A 96 -7.86 -14.34 -10.72
C TRP A 96 -8.14 -12.96 -10.13
N GLY A 97 -8.99 -12.85 -9.10
CA GLY A 97 -9.31 -11.57 -8.46
C GLY A 97 -8.12 -10.97 -7.71
N GLU A 98 -7.44 -11.77 -6.88
CA GLU A 98 -6.21 -11.32 -6.20
C GLU A 98 -5.08 -11.05 -7.19
N LEU A 99 -5.01 -11.86 -8.25
CA LEU A 99 -4.02 -11.71 -9.30
C LEU A 99 -4.22 -10.40 -10.08
N ALA A 100 -5.47 -10.03 -10.40
CA ALA A 100 -5.78 -8.73 -11.00
C ALA A 100 -5.38 -7.57 -10.08
N LEU A 101 -5.71 -7.64 -8.79
CA LEU A 101 -5.30 -6.63 -7.81
C LEU A 101 -3.78 -6.48 -7.73
N SER A 102 -3.06 -7.60 -7.71
CA SER A 102 -1.59 -7.57 -7.66
C SER A 102 -0.97 -6.92 -8.91
N TYR A 103 -1.55 -7.13 -10.10
CA TYR A 103 -1.11 -6.46 -11.32
C TYR A 103 -1.45 -4.99 -11.36
N ALA A 104 -2.60 -4.58 -10.83
CA ALA A 104 -2.96 -3.17 -10.71
C ALA A 104 -1.91 -2.43 -9.86
N ILE A 105 -1.58 -2.97 -8.68
CA ILE A 105 -0.56 -2.41 -7.78
C ILE A 105 0.82 -2.37 -8.45
N LEU A 106 1.26 -3.46 -9.09
CA LEU A 106 2.52 -3.50 -9.84
C LEU A 106 2.56 -2.43 -10.95
N SER A 107 1.43 -2.20 -11.63
CA SER A 107 1.33 -1.19 -12.68
C SER A 107 1.50 0.24 -12.13
N ASP A 108 0.92 0.51 -10.95
CA ASP A 108 0.98 1.82 -10.33
C ASP A 108 2.37 2.11 -9.76
N ILE A 109 3.03 1.11 -9.13
CA ILE A 109 4.43 1.23 -8.70
C ILE A 109 5.34 1.50 -9.89
N CYS A 110 5.16 0.81 -11.02
CA CYS A 110 5.97 1.06 -12.22
C CYS A 110 5.76 2.48 -12.77
N ARG A 111 4.54 3.04 -12.68
CA ARG A 111 4.29 4.44 -13.07
C ARG A 111 4.95 5.42 -12.12
N ALA A 112 4.88 5.17 -10.81
CA ALA A 112 5.52 5.99 -9.80
C ALA A 112 7.04 6.06 -10.02
N LYS A 113 7.68 4.91 -10.29
CA LYS A 113 9.10 4.86 -10.64
C LYS A 113 9.45 5.60 -11.92
N ALA A 114 8.62 5.47 -12.94
CA ALA A 114 8.82 6.24 -14.17
C ALA A 114 8.71 7.76 -13.93
N ALA A 115 7.93 8.21 -12.94
CA ALA A 115 7.85 9.61 -12.54
C ALA A 115 9.07 10.04 -11.71
N GLU A 116 9.51 9.23 -10.74
CA GLU A 116 10.72 9.50 -9.94
C GLU A 116 11.95 9.64 -10.85
N GLU A 117 12.10 8.74 -11.84
CA GLU A 117 13.23 8.77 -12.77
C GLU A 117 13.26 10.02 -13.67
N LEU A 118 12.08 10.60 -13.97
CA LEU A 118 11.98 11.87 -14.69
C LEU A 118 12.39 13.06 -13.83
N GLU A 119 12.28 12.94 -12.51
CA GLU A 119 12.58 13.99 -11.54
C GLU A 119 14.04 13.92 -11.03
N ASN A 120 14.79 12.86 -11.37
CA ASN A 120 16.18 12.69 -10.97
C ASN A 120 17.09 13.82 -11.48
N GLU A 121 17.74 14.52 -10.54
CA GLU A 121 18.60 15.69 -10.80
C GLU A 121 19.92 15.34 -11.51
N GLU A 122 20.36 14.07 -11.46
CA GLU A 122 21.62 13.59 -12.05
C GLU A 122 21.56 13.41 -13.58
N GLY A 123 20.39 13.66 -14.18
CA GLY A 123 20.12 13.54 -15.60
C GLY A 123 19.08 12.45 -15.88
N VAL A 124 18.11 12.76 -16.74
CA VAL A 124 17.02 11.85 -17.07
C VAL A 124 17.53 10.75 -18.02
N ASP A 125 17.61 9.51 -17.54
CA ASP A 125 17.77 8.34 -18.41
C ASP A 125 16.42 7.99 -19.05
N MET A 126 16.20 8.53 -20.26
CA MET A 126 14.98 8.28 -21.02
C MET A 126 14.75 6.80 -21.33
N GLU A 127 15.81 5.99 -21.45
CA GLU A 127 15.68 4.55 -21.69
C GLU A 127 15.08 3.86 -20.46
N GLU A 128 15.52 4.24 -19.25
CA GLU A 128 14.98 3.69 -18.01
C GLU A 128 13.51 4.07 -17.80
N VAL A 129 13.17 5.33 -18.06
CA VAL A 129 11.78 5.80 -18.02
C VAL A 129 10.90 4.99 -18.97
N GLU A 130 11.36 4.74 -20.20
CA GLU A 130 10.65 3.93 -21.18
C GLU A 130 10.51 2.47 -20.73
N ARG A 131 11.55 1.88 -20.13
CA ARG A 131 11.48 0.52 -19.54
C ARG A 131 10.37 0.44 -18.49
N TRP A 132 10.29 1.41 -17.58
CA TRP A 132 9.26 1.43 -16.54
C TRP A 132 7.85 1.63 -17.11
N LYS A 133 7.70 2.51 -18.12
CA LYS A 133 6.43 2.69 -18.84
C LYS A 133 5.96 1.40 -19.53
N LEU A 134 6.86 0.71 -20.24
CA LEU A 134 6.56 -0.57 -20.89
C LEU A 134 6.16 -1.65 -19.87
N LYS A 135 6.84 -1.72 -18.71
CA LYS A 135 6.46 -2.63 -17.61
C LYS A 135 5.06 -2.30 -17.08
N ALA A 136 4.76 -1.02 -16.83
CA ALA A 136 3.45 -0.60 -16.36
C ALA A 136 2.32 -0.97 -17.34
N GLU A 137 2.55 -0.76 -18.65
CA GLU A 137 1.60 -1.18 -19.68
C GLU A 137 1.42 -2.68 -19.74
N LYS A 138 2.50 -3.45 -19.59
CA LYS A 138 2.46 -4.92 -19.53
C LYS A 138 1.59 -5.39 -18.36
N TYR A 139 1.79 -4.87 -17.16
CA TYR A 139 0.98 -5.25 -16.00
C TYR A 139 -0.49 -4.85 -16.16
N LYS A 140 -0.77 -3.68 -16.74
CA LYS A 140 -2.15 -3.26 -17.05
C LYS A 140 -2.86 -4.17 -18.06
N LYS A 141 -2.14 -4.74 -19.03
CA LYS A 141 -2.70 -5.75 -19.95
C LYS A 141 -3.04 -7.04 -19.19
N LEU A 142 -2.09 -7.52 -18.38
CA LEU A 142 -2.28 -8.74 -17.58
C LEU A 142 -3.42 -8.62 -16.55
N GLU A 143 -3.63 -7.43 -15.98
CA GLU A 143 -4.78 -7.12 -15.11
C GLU A 143 -6.10 -7.32 -15.86
N LYS A 144 -6.23 -6.74 -17.06
CA LYS A 144 -7.43 -6.90 -17.89
C LYS A 144 -7.67 -8.35 -18.30
N ASP A 145 -6.61 -9.08 -18.63
CA ASP A 145 -6.69 -10.49 -18.96
C ASP A 145 -7.18 -11.31 -17.76
N ALA A 146 -6.69 -11.01 -16.56
CA ALA A 146 -7.11 -11.66 -15.31
C ALA A 146 -8.58 -11.37 -14.98
N ILE A 147 -9.02 -10.11 -15.13
CA ILE A 147 -10.43 -9.74 -14.96
C ILE A 147 -11.30 -10.47 -15.98
N GLY A 148 -10.89 -10.51 -17.26
CA GLY A 148 -11.62 -11.24 -18.29
C GLY A 148 -11.77 -12.72 -17.96
N GLN A 149 -10.74 -13.35 -17.37
CA GLN A 149 -10.83 -14.74 -16.92
C GLN A 149 -11.75 -14.92 -15.72
N LEU A 150 -11.73 -13.99 -14.77
CA LEU A 150 -12.68 -13.98 -13.66
C LEU A 150 -14.12 -13.88 -14.17
N ASP A 151 -14.40 -12.95 -15.09
CA ASP A 151 -15.71 -12.76 -15.70
C ASP A 151 -16.17 -14.03 -16.42
N THR A 152 -15.28 -14.69 -17.18
CA THR A 152 -15.63 -15.97 -17.83
C THR A 152 -15.97 -17.06 -16.82
N LEU A 153 -15.24 -17.15 -15.70
CA LEU A 153 -15.52 -18.13 -14.65
C LEU A 153 -16.83 -17.82 -13.91
N GLU A 154 -17.18 -16.56 -13.73
CA GLU A 154 -18.46 -16.16 -13.14
C GLU A 154 -19.62 -16.47 -14.09
N LEU A 155 -19.45 -16.23 -15.39
CA LEU A 155 -20.43 -16.61 -16.42
C LEU A 155 -20.61 -18.14 -16.50
N GLU A 156 -19.52 -18.91 -16.46
CA GLU A 156 -19.54 -20.38 -16.47
C GLU A 156 -20.19 -20.98 -15.22
N LYS A 157 -19.92 -20.39 -14.05
CA LYS A 157 -20.61 -20.76 -12.80
C LYS A 157 -22.11 -20.42 -12.84
N GLY A 158 -22.52 -19.61 -13.82
CA GLY A 158 -23.88 -19.13 -13.99
C GLY A 158 -24.21 -18.05 -12.98
N ILE A 159 -24.91 -17.02 -13.44
CA ILE A 159 -25.80 -16.28 -12.53
C ILE A 159 -26.80 -17.33 -12.05
N LYS A 160 -26.80 -17.66 -10.75
CA LYS A 160 -27.88 -18.45 -10.16
C LYS A 160 -29.18 -17.71 -10.45
N THR A 161 -29.86 -18.05 -11.54
CA THR A 161 -31.22 -17.60 -11.78
C THR A 161 -32.06 -18.14 -10.64
N ASP A 162 -32.91 -17.30 -10.08
CA ASP A 162 -33.62 -17.42 -8.81
C ASP A 162 -34.53 -18.66 -8.63
N GLU A 163 -34.41 -19.71 -9.45
CA GLU A 163 -35.09 -20.99 -9.22
C GLU A 163 -34.46 -21.82 -8.10
N GLU A 164 -33.21 -21.52 -7.71
CA GLU A 164 -32.61 -21.99 -6.45
C GLU A 164 -32.54 -20.82 -5.44
N SER A 165 -33.69 -20.16 -5.30
CA SER A 165 -33.97 -19.10 -4.33
C SER A 165 -33.55 -19.52 -2.93
N LEU A 166 -32.82 -18.63 -2.23
CA LEU A 166 -32.86 -18.15 -0.83
C LEU A 166 -33.53 -18.96 0.32
N PHE A 167 -34.10 -20.12 0.05
CA PHE A 167 -34.89 -21.02 0.91
C PHE A 167 -34.49 -22.49 0.73
N SER A 168 -33.55 -22.84 -0.14
CA SER A 168 -32.95 -24.18 -0.10
C SER A 168 -32.14 -24.31 1.18
N GLU A 169 -32.47 -25.32 2.00
CA GLU A 169 -31.67 -25.69 3.16
C GLU A 169 -30.28 -26.08 2.64
N VAL A 170 -29.30 -25.20 2.83
CA VAL A 170 -27.90 -25.49 2.52
C VAL A 170 -27.44 -26.48 3.58
N ASP A 171 -27.41 -27.77 3.23
CA ASP A 171 -26.71 -28.77 4.03
C ASP A 171 -25.26 -28.29 4.21
N GLY A 172 -24.82 -28.18 5.47
CA GLY A 172 -23.59 -27.50 5.90
C GLY A 172 -22.27 -28.14 5.44
N SER A 173 -22.27 -28.96 4.39
CA SER A 173 -21.12 -29.66 3.83
C SER A 173 -20.31 -28.86 2.80
N ASP A 174 -20.87 -27.81 2.19
CA ASP A 174 -20.25 -27.09 1.06
C ASP A 174 -19.74 -25.67 1.37
N MET A 175 -19.68 -25.28 2.65
CA MET A 175 -18.89 -24.10 3.02
C MET A 175 -17.40 -24.44 2.90
N LYS A 176 -16.72 -23.85 1.91
CA LYS A 176 -15.25 -23.78 1.91
C LYS A 176 -14.82 -23.28 3.29
N LYS A 177 -14.02 -24.10 3.99
CA LYS A 177 -13.49 -23.78 5.32
C LYS A 177 -12.97 -22.34 5.35
N GLU A 178 -13.45 -21.56 6.31
CA GLU A 178 -12.90 -20.22 6.58
C GLU A 178 -11.37 -20.38 6.75
N LYS A 179 -10.60 -19.68 5.90
CA LYS A 179 -9.14 -19.60 6.05
C LYS A 179 -8.89 -19.11 7.49
N LYS A 180 -8.14 -19.87 8.29
CA LYS A 180 -7.91 -19.46 9.68
C LYS A 180 -7.10 -18.18 9.68
N ILE A 181 -7.28 -17.36 10.70
CA ILE A 181 -6.53 -16.11 10.87
C ILE A 181 -5.02 -16.39 10.78
N ASP A 182 -4.57 -17.53 11.31
CA ASP A 182 -3.18 -17.97 11.27
C ASP A 182 -2.64 -18.15 9.82
N ASP A 183 -3.46 -18.65 8.87
CA ASP A 183 -3.07 -18.83 7.46
C ASP A 183 -2.88 -17.49 6.72
N ILE A 184 -3.45 -16.39 7.23
CA ILE A 184 -3.31 -15.02 6.70
C ILE A 184 -2.01 -14.38 7.20
N PHE A 185 -1.54 -14.77 8.39
CA PHE A 185 -0.33 -14.23 9.03
C PHE A 185 0.92 -15.07 8.80
N ASP A 186 0.79 -16.28 8.24
CA ASP A 186 1.90 -17.17 7.88
C ASP A 186 2.68 -16.74 6.61
N ASP A 187 2.46 -15.53 6.08
CA ASP A 187 3.31 -14.96 5.01
C ASP A 187 4.68 -14.57 5.62
N PRO A 188 5.74 -15.39 5.47
CA PRO A 188 6.98 -15.25 6.25
C PRO A 188 7.74 -13.97 5.89
N GLY A 189 7.36 -13.31 4.79
CA GLY A 189 8.04 -12.14 4.26
C GLY A 189 7.78 -10.84 5.02
N PHE A 190 6.90 -10.81 6.03
CA PHE A 190 6.58 -9.59 6.78
C PHE A 190 7.41 -9.40 8.05
N LEU A 191 8.04 -10.45 8.60
CA LEU A 191 8.67 -10.41 9.93
C LEU A 191 10.16 -10.79 9.98
N GLU A 192 10.81 -11.04 8.84
CA GLU A 192 12.27 -11.19 8.82
C GLU A 192 12.92 -9.79 8.82
N PHE A 193 13.13 -9.28 10.04
CA PHE A 193 13.99 -8.14 10.37
C PHE A 193 15.48 -8.52 10.34
#